data_AF-E4TQL0-F1
#
_entry.id   AF-E4TQL0-F1
#
_cell.length_a   1.000
_cell.length_b   1.000
_cell.length_c   1.000
_cell.angle_alpha   90.00
_cell.angle_beta   90.00
_cell.angle_gamma   90.00
#
_symmetry.space_group_name_H-M   'P 1'
#
loop_
_entity.id
_entity.type
_entity.pdbx_description
1 polymer ?
#
loop_
_entity_poly.entity_id
_entity_poly.type
_entity_poly.pdbx_seq_one_letter_code
_entity_poly.pdbx_strand_id
1 'polypeptide(L)'
;MKALYKNLALITSLLYTLSIIGLAYYLFIFPERIANQTHLISLMEVPELKPVLDELYIFSGISILLGFISILLHLFNRNNDDESNVVYIEKFKEKKDSKDHAGEDASDSDVDEELKEINGKIKKEPDNKLKAEKLLSYLAEQLEASQGAIYITEKKDNKNIISLFAAYAFVLPESQTVSYEFGEGLAGQVAKEQKMINISDIPEGYIKILSGLGESNPAHLILCPIMKDKKLIGVAEIASFKAFNKSHELLVEKSLALLANDLDKGQQKEKKEK
;
A
#
# COMPACT_ATOMS: atom_id res chain seq x y z
N MET A 1 8.47 -16.81 7.76
CA MET A 1 9.77 -16.22 8.16
C MET A 1 9.68 -14.74 8.50
N LYS A 2 9.06 -13.86 7.70
CA LYS A 2 9.00 -12.40 7.96
C LYS A 2 8.41 -12.00 9.33
N ALA A 3 7.35 -12.67 9.80
CA ALA A 3 6.78 -12.42 11.13
C ALA A 3 7.73 -12.78 12.29
N LEU A 4 8.56 -13.81 12.11
CA LEU A 4 9.60 -14.21 13.07
C LEU A 4 10.69 -13.15 13.16
N TYR A 5 11.14 -12.63 12.00
CA TYR A 5 12.11 -11.53 11.94
C TYR A 5 11.57 -10.23 12.55
N LYS A 6 10.28 -9.90 12.34
CA LYS A 6 9.63 -8.72 12.93
C LYS A 6 9.59 -8.79 14.45
N ASN A 7 9.23 -9.94 15.00
CA ASN A 7 9.20 -10.16 16.44
C ASN A 7 10.63 -10.17 17.01
N LEU A 8 11.58 -10.77 16.30
CA LEU A 8 12.99 -10.78 16.70
C LEU A 8 13.57 -9.36 16.73
N ALA A 9 13.30 -8.52 15.74
CA ALA A 9 13.75 -7.13 15.68
C ALA A 9 13.20 -6.28 16.84
N LEU A 10 11.93 -6.48 17.19
CA LEU A 10 11.29 -5.83 18.35
C LEU A 10 11.96 -6.25 19.66
N ILE A 11 12.21 -7.55 19.84
CA ILE A 11 12.88 -8.09 21.03
C ILE A 11 14.31 -7.56 21.11
N THR A 12 15.08 -7.55 20.02
CA THR A 12 16.45 -7.03 20.02
C THR A 12 16.50 -5.53 20.29
N SER A 13 15.54 -4.75 19.78
CA SER A 13 15.44 -3.32 20.06
C SER A 13 15.12 -3.06 21.53
N LEU A 14 14.23 -3.86 22.14
CA LEU A 14 13.90 -3.76 23.56
C LEU A 14 15.09 -4.15 24.45
N LEU A 15 15.82 -5.19 24.09
CA LEU A 15 17.03 -5.61 24.81
C LEU A 15 18.13 -4.56 24.71
N TYR A 16 18.27 -3.92 23.56
CA TYR A 16 19.24 -2.85 23.35
C TYR A 16 18.91 -1.60 24.17
N THR A 17 17.63 -1.17 24.24
CA THR A 17 17.23 -0.04 25.09
C THR A 17 17.44 -0.36 26.58
N LEU A 18 17.10 -1.57 27.01
CA LEU A 18 17.34 -2.02 28.39
C LEU A 18 18.85 -2.07 28.71
N SER A 19 19.68 -2.49 27.75
CA SER A 19 21.14 -2.50 27.88
C SER A 19 21.73 -1.09 27.99
N ILE A 20 21.23 -0.12 27.21
CA ILE A 20 21.61 1.29 27.31
C ILE A 20 21.27 1.86 28.69
N ILE A 21 20.06 1.60 29.19
CA ILE A 21 19.62 2.07 30.50
C ILE A 21 20.52 1.48 31.60
N GLY A 22 20.84 0.19 31.50
CA GLY A 22 21.77 -0.48 32.41
C GLY A 22 23.17 0.11 32.38
N LEU A 23 23.70 0.42 31.18
CA LEU A 23 25.01 1.06 31.02
C LEU A 23 25.04 2.48 31.60
N ALA A 24 23.99 3.26 31.36
CA ALA A 24 23.86 4.62 31.91
C ALA A 24 23.80 4.58 33.45
N TYR A 25 23.01 3.67 34.02
CA TYR A 25 22.96 3.47 35.47
C TYR A 25 24.32 3.03 36.03
N TYR A 26 24.99 2.10 35.37
CA TYR A 26 26.30 1.62 35.80
C TYR A 26 27.35 2.74 35.80
N LEU A 27 27.37 3.56 34.74
CA LEU A 27 28.26 4.72 34.66
C LEU A 27 27.94 5.75 35.75
N PHE A 28 26.67 5.99 36.07
CA PHE A 28 26.26 6.93 37.11
C PHE A 28 26.77 6.52 38.50
N ILE A 29 26.65 5.23 38.86
CA ILE A 29 27.13 4.73 40.16
C ILE A 29 28.63 4.41 40.18
N PHE A 30 29.29 4.45 39.03
CA PHE A 30 30.68 4.02 38.89
C PHE A 30 31.66 4.76 39.80
N PRO A 31 31.60 6.11 39.95
CA PRO A 31 32.54 6.83 40.82
C PRO A 31 32.38 6.44 42.29
N GLU A 32 31.14 6.26 42.75
CA GLU A 32 30.83 5.90 44.13
C GLU A 32 31.26 4.45 44.43
N ARG A 33 31.06 3.52 43.48
CA ARG A 33 31.53 2.13 43.60
C ARG A 33 33.04 2.03 43.75
N ILE A 34 33.80 2.78 42.97
CA ILE A 34 35.26 2.77 43.10
C ILE A 34 35.67 3.40 44.44
N ALA A 35 35.12 4.56 44.81
CA ALA A 35 35.44 5.23 46.08
C ALA A 35 35.26 4.29 47.29
N ASN A 36 34.15 3.54 47.31
CA ASN A 36 33.85 2.56 48.35
C ASN A 36 34.80 1.36 48.37
N GLN A 37 35.38 0.96 47.22
CA GLN A 37 36.34 -0.14 47.15
C GLN A 37 37.78 0.29 47.43
N THR A 38 38.16 1.52 47.10
CA THR A 38 39.51 2.04 47.28
C THR A 38 39.70 2.83 48.57
N HIS A 39 38.65 2.97 49.39
CA HIS A 39 38.61 3.81 50.61
C HIS A 39 39.01 5.27 50.36
N LEU A 40 38.81 5.75 49.13
CA LEU A 40 39.11 7.14 48.76
C LEU A 40 37.89 8.02 49.05
N ILE A 41 38.14 9.27 49.44
CA ILE A 41 37.12 10.32 49.46
C ILE A 41 36.65 10.51 48.00
N SER A 42 35.33 10.68 47.82
CA SER A 42 34.60 10.77 46.54
C SER A 42 35.47 11.12 45.33
N LEU A 43 35.47 10.26 44.31
CA LEU A 43 36.24 10.47 43.08
C LEU A 43 35.86 11.75 42.33
N MET A 44 34.66 12.28 42.55
CA MET A 44 34.23 13.56 41.96
C MET A 44 34.94 14.77 42.60
N GLU A 45 35.52 14.61 43.79
CA GLU A 45 36.24 15.65 44.52
C GLU A 45 37.75 15.65 44.22
N VAL A 46 38.24 14.65 43.46
CA VAL A 46 39.64 14.58 43.02
C VAL A 46 39.82 15.46 41.78
N PRO A 47 40.52 16.60 41.87
CA PRO A 47 40.61 17.58 40.78
C PRO A 47 41.19 17.00 39.49
N GLU A 48 42.14 16.07 39.61
CA GLU A 48 42.80 15.41 38.49
C GLU A 48 41.89 14.42 37.76
N LEU A 49 40.87 13.87 38.44
CA LEU A 49 40.01 12.83 37.89
C LEU A 49 38.67 13.38 37.36
N LYS A 50 38.23 14.52 37.88
CA LYS A 50 37.03 15.23 37.41
C LYS A 50 36.98 15.42 35.88
N PRO A 51 38.02 15.91 35.18
CA PRO A 51 37.93 16.10 33.73
C PRO A 51 37.77 14.79 32.96
N VAL A 52 38.39 13.70 33.43
CA VAL A 52 38.30 12.36 32.81
C VAL A 52 36.89 11.78 32.97
N LEU A 53 36.27 11.96 34.13
CA LEU A 53 34.89 11.54 34.38
C LEU A 53 33.90 12.38 33.56
N ASP A 54 34.11 13.69 33.46
CA ASP A 54 33.27 14.58 32.64
C ASP A 54 33.33 14.17 31.15
N GLU A 55 34.52 13.88 30.62
CA GLU A 55 34.68 13.36 29.23
C GLU A 55 33.93 12.04 29.02
N LEU A 56 34.03 11.10 29.97
CA LEU A 56 33.34 9.81 29.91
C LEU A 56 31.81 9.98 29.91
N TYR A 57 31.27 10.87 30.75
CA TYR A 57 29.83 11.16 30.79
C TYR A 57 29.32 11.84 29.54
N ILE A 58 30.08 12.79 28.97
CA ILE A 58 29.71 13.46 27.73
C ILE A 58 29.69 12.45 26.57
N PHE A 59 30.74 11.63 26.44
CA PHE A 59 30.86 10.67 25.33
C PHE A 59 29.78 9.58 25.38
N SER A 60 29.48 9.07 26.58
CA SER A 60 28.40 8.11 26.79
C SER A 60 27.02 8.73 26.52
N GLY A 61 26.77 9.95 26.98
CA GLY A 61 25.53 10.69 26.71
C GLY A 61 25.27 10.89 25.21
N ILE A 62 26.29 11.31 24.46
CA ILE A 62 26.19 11.48 23.00
C ILE A 62 25.87 10.15 22.31
N SER A 63 26.56 9.06 22.71
CA SER A 63 26.37 7.74 22.13
C SER A 63 24.95 7.21 22.35
N ILE A 64 24.39 7.42 23.54
CA ILE A 64 23.00 7.05 23.88
C ILE A 64 22.01 7.85 23.03
N LEU A 65 22.22 9.17 22.89
CA LEU A 65 21.36 10.04 22.10
C LEU A 65 21.34 9.61 20.62
N LEU A 66 22.49 9.32 20.04
CA LEU A 66 22.61 8.83 18.66
C LEU A 66 21.90 7.48 18.47
N GLY A 67 22.06 6.55 19.41
CA GLY A 67 21.35 5.28 19.40
C GLY A 67 19.84 5.46 19.45
N PHE A 68 19.34 6.36 20.31
CA PHE A 68 17.92 6.67 20.41
C PHE A 68 17.36 7.30 19.13
N ILE A 69 18.08 8.25 18.53
CA ILE A 69 17.72 8.85 17.24
C ILE A 69 17.66 7.78 16.14
N SER A 70 18.63 6.86 16.09
CA SER A 70 18.63 5.76 15.11
C SER A 70 17.43 4.84 15.26
N ILE A 71 17.01 4.54 16.50
CA ILE A 71 15.80 3.73 16.76
C ILE A 71 14.55 4.49 16.32
N LEU A 72 14.44 5.78 16.65
CA LEU A 72 13.31 6.60 16.21
C LEU A 72 13.23 6.66 14.69
N LEU A 73 14.33 6.88 14.00
CA LEU A 73 14.38 6.86 12.53
C LEU A 73 13.97 5.49 11.98
N HIS A 74 14.43 4.39 12.58
CA HIS A 74 14.02 3.05 12.16
C HIS A 74 12.53 2.78 12.42
N LEU A 75 11.96 3.27 13.53
CA LEU A 75 10.53 3.14 13.83
C LEU A 75 9.66 3.99 12.90
N PHE A 76 10.09 5.20 12.57
CA PHE A 76 9.42 6.06 11.58
C PHE A 76 9.52 5.48 10.17
N ASN A 77 10.68 4.93 9.79
CA ASN A 77 10.88 4.31 8.49
C ASN A 77 10.14 2.97 8.36
N ARG A 78 9.93 2.24 9.46
CA ARG A 78 9.12 1.01 9.48
C ARG A 78 7.67 1.24 9.05
N ASN A 79 7.16 2.46 9.16
CA ASN A 79 5.83 2.81 8.70
C ASN A 79 5.75 3.02 7.17
N ASN A 80 6.91 3.14 6.51
CA ASN A 80 7.06 3.25 5.05
C ASN A 80 7.53 1.93 4.40
N ASP A 81 7.84 0.89 5.19
CA ASP A 81 8.27 -0.43 4.69
C ASP A 81 7.08 -1.35 4.30
N ASP A 82 5.88 -0.79 4.08
CA ASP A 82 4.99 -1.36 3.06
C ASP A 82 5.64 -0.99 1.72
N GLU A 83 6.69 -1.73 1.34
CA GLU A 83 7.14 -1.84 -0.05
C GLU A 83 5.97 -2.41 -0.87
N SER A 84 4.98 -1.57 -1.13
CA SER A 84 4.33 -1.57 -2.42
C SER A 84 5.48 -1.31 -3.39
N ASN A 85 5.93 -2.36 -4.08
CA ASN A 85 6.85 -2.23 -5.20
C ASN A 85 6.18 -1.32 -6.22
N VAL A 86 6.36 0.00 -6.10
CA VAL A 86 5.93 0.98 -7.09
C VAL A 86 6.87 0.78 -8.28
N VAL A 87 6.53 -0.20 -9.13
CA VAL A 87 7.27 -0.46 -10.35
C VAL A 87 7.04 0.71 -11.28
N TYR A 88 8.12 1.45 -11.57
CA TYR A 88 8.12 2.44 -12.62
C TYR A 88 7.86 1.77 -13.98
N ILE A 89 6.93 2.36 -14.73
CA ILE A 89 6.27 1.83 -15.93
C ILE A 89 7.22 1.31 -17.02
N GLU A 90 8.49 1.72 -17.02
CA GLU A 90 9.49 1.31 -18.03
C GLU A 90 9.55 -0.22 -18.21
N LYS A 91 9.52 -1.00 -17.12
CA LYS A 91 9.57 -2.47 -17.20
C LYS A 91 8.35 -3.13 -17.86
N PHE A 92 7.18 -2.48 -17.85
CA PHE A 92 5.95 -3.04 -18.43
C PHE A 92 5.67 -2.52 -19.84
N LYS A 93 6.22 -1.36 -20.24
CA LYS A 93 6.13 -0.86 -21.62
C LYS A 93 6.84 -1.79 -22.61
N GLU A 94 8.03 -2.28 -22.28
CA GLU A 94 8.79 -3.17 -23.17
C GLU A 94 8.10 -4.52 -23.44
N LYS A 95 7.33 -5.06 -22.49
CA LYS A 95 6.59 -6.32 -22.69
C LYS A 95 5.34 -6.16 -23.57
N LYS A 96 4.71 -4.97 -23.58
CA LYS A 96 3.46 -4.73 -24.35
C LYS A 96 3.69 -4.78 -25.87
N ASP A 97 4.90 -4.49 -26.33
CA ASP A 97 5.24 -4.49 -27.76
C ASP A 97 5.57 -5.88 -28.33
N SER A 98 5.47 -6.97 -27.53
CA SER A 98 5.99 -8.29 -27.94
C SER A 98 5.03 -9.50 -27.86
N LYS A 99 3.74 -9.34 -27.55
CA LYS A 99 2.77 -10.44 -27.72
C LYS A 99 1.42 -9.94 -28.20
N ASP A 100 1.20 -10.08 -29.52
CA ASP A 100 -0.13 -10.15 -30.10
C ASP A 100 -0.87 -11.33 -29.48
N HIS A 101 -1.78 -11.06 -28.55
CA HIS A 101 -2.81 -12.02 -28.17
C HIS A 101 -3.81 -12.12 -29.34
N ALA A 102 -3.49 -13.00 -30.29
CA ALA A 102 -4.47 -13.59 -31.17
C ALA A 102 -5.44 -14.42 -30.32
N GLY A 103 -6.54 -13.80 -29.89
CA GLY A 103 -7.68 -14.45 -29.27
C GLY A 103 -8.92 -14.17 -30.10
N GLU A 104 -9.75 -15.20 -30.28
CA GLU A 104 -10.99 -15.18 -31.03
C GLU A 104 -11.84 -13.93 -30.75
N ASP A 105 -12.30 -13.28 -31.82
CA ASP A 105 -13.28 -12.20 -31.75
C ASP A 105 -14.57 -12.76 -31.12
N ALA A 106 -14.76 -12.58 -29.81
CA ALA A 106 -16.09 -12.77 -29.26
C ALA A 106 -17.02 -11.72 -29.87
N SER A 107 -18.21 -12.14 -30.26
CA SER A 107 -19.21 -11.23 -30.78
C SER A 107 -19.63 -10.23 -29.72
N ASP A 108 -19.70 -8.96 -30.11
CA ASP A 108 -20.24 -7.84 -29.31
C ASP A 108 -21.60 -8.19 -28.65
N SER A 109 -22.35 -9.15 -29.25
CA SER A 109 -23.61 -9.68 -28.73
C SER A 109 -23.52 -10.32 -27.35
N ASP A 110 -22.44 -11.05 -27.07
CA ASP A 110 -22.35 -11.87 -25.86
C ASP A 110 -22.02 -10.99 -24.66
N VAL A 111 -21.11 -10.03 -24.87
CA VAL A 111 -20.79 -8.98 -23.89
C VAL A 111 -22.03 -8.12 -23.58
N ASP A 112 -22.86 -7.82 -24.59
CA ASP A 112 -24.07 -7.03 -24.39
C ASP A 112 -25.14 -7.75 -23.55
N GLU A 113 -25.19 -9.10 -23.57
CA GLU A 113 -26.08 -9.88 -22.71
C GLU A 113 -25.61 -9.86 -21.26
N GLU A 114 -24.31 -10.10 -21.01
CA GLU A 114 -23.70 -10.00 -19.68
C GLU A 114 -23.89 -8.59 -19.08
N LEU A 115 -23.72 -7.54 -19.88
CA LEU A 115 -23.93 -6.16 -19.44
C LEU A 115 -25.36 -5.88 -19.01
N LYS A 116 -26.36 -6.47 -19.67
CA LYS A 116 -27.76 -6.32 -19.24
C LYS A 116 -27.98 -6.95 -17.88
N GLU A 117 -27.39 -8.12 -17.63
CA GLU A 117 -27.46 -8.79 -16.34
C GLU A 117 -26.78 -7.94 -15.25
N ILE A 118 -25.56 -7.46 -15.49
CA ILE A 118 -24.82 -6.55 -14.62
C ILE A 118 -25.68 -5.34 -14.26
N ASN A 119 -26.19 -4.64 -15.28
CA ASN A 119 -26.97 -3.43 -15.10
C ASN A 119 -28.23 -3.70 -14.27
N GLY A 120 -28.89 -4.84 -14.48
CA GLY A 120 -30.06 -5.27 -13.71
C GLY A 120 -29.76 -5.52 -12.24
N LYS A 121 -28.58 -6.06 -11.91
CA LYS A 121 -28.14 -6.32 -10.54
C LYS A 121 -27.71 -5.03 -9.83
N ILE A 122 -26.92 -4.17 -10.49
CA ILE A 122 -26.37 -2.96 -9.85
C ILE A 122 -27.41 -1.83 -9.71
N LYS A 123 -28.37 -1.68 -10.65
CA LYS A 123 -29.36 -0.59 -10.60
C LYS A 123 -30.27 -0.61 -9.38
N LYS A 124 -30.49 -1.79 -8.80
CA LYS A 124 -31.40 -1.97 -7.65
C LYS A 124 -30.79 -1.52 -6.33
N GLU A 125 -29.48 -1.38 -6.28
CA GLU A 125 -28.77 -0.95 -5.08
C GLU A 125 -28.81 0.59 -4.98
N PRO A 126 -29.29 1.20 -3.89
CA PRO A 126 -29.23 2.66 -3.72
C PRO A 126 -27.82 3.17 -3.34
N ASP A 127 -27.01 2.36 -2.65
CA ASP A 127 -25.69 2.77 -2.18
C ASP A 127 -24.61 2.62 -3.27
N ASN A 128 -23.92 3.72 -3.57
CA ASN A 128 -22.93 3.75 -4.65
C ASN A 128 -21.70 2.87 -4.37
N LYS A 129 -21.28 2.75 -3.10
CA LYS A 129 -20.15 1.89 -2.72
C LYS A 129 -20.54 0.43 -2.87
N LEU A 130 -21.72 0.06 -2.38
CA LEU A 130 -22.24 -1.30 -2.50
C LEU A 130 -22.51 -1.68 -3.97
N LYS A 131 -22.91 -0.73 -4.84
CA LYS A 131 -22.94 -0.95 -6.29
C LYS A 131 -21.58 -1.32 -6.85
N ALA A 132 -20.54 -0.57 -6.49
CA ALA A 132 -19.18 -0.79 -6.95
C ALA A 132 -18.65 -2.15 -6.47
N GLU A 133 -18.90 -2.53 -5.22
CA GLU A 133 -18.55 -3.84 -4.66
C GLU A 133 -19.29 -4.99 -5.38
N LYS A 134 -20.59 -4.83 -5.66
CA LYS A 134 -21.37 -5.80 -6.43
C LYS A 134 -20.87 -5.95 -7.85
N LEU A 135 -20.52 -4.84 -8.50
CA LEU A 135 -19.93 -4.88 -9.84
C LEU A 135 -18.60 -5.63 -9.83
N LEU A 136 -17.71 -5.34 -8.87
CA LEU A 136 -16.45 -6.05 -8.70
C LEU A 136 -16.67 -7.54 -8.48
N SER A 137 -17.64 -7.93 -7.64
CA SER A 137 -17.98 -9.34 -7.42
C SER A 137 -18.43 -10.03 -8.70
N TYR A 138 -19.28 -9.40 -9.51
CA TYR A 138 -19.73 -9.99 -10.78
C TYR A 138 -18.57 -10.10 -11.79
N LEU A 139 -17.78 -9.04 -11.95
CA LEU A 139 -16.58 -9.09 -12.81
C LEU A 139 -15.60 -10.15 -12.32
N ALA A 140 -15.44 -10.34 -11.01
CA ALA A 140 -14.59 -11.38 -10.47
C ALA A 140 -15.10 -12.78 -10.81
N GLU A 141 -16.42 -13.01 -10.79
CA GLU A 141 -17.00 -14.29 -11.22
C GLU A 141 -16.80 -14.54 -12.72
N GLN A 142 -17.08 -13.56 -13.59
CA GLN A 142 -16.96 -13.74 -15.04
C GLN A 142 -15.51 -13.89 -15.51
N LEU A 143 -14.59 -13.16 -14.87
CA LEU A 143 -13.19 -13.10 -15.26
C LEU A 143 -12.30 -14.07 -14.47
N GLU A 144 -12.91 -14.88 -13.59
CA GLU A 144 -12.22 -15.70 -12.60
C GLU A 144 -11.16 -14.89 -11.82
N ALA A 145 -11.48 -13.64 -11.50
CA ALA A 145 -10.57 -12.75 -10.82
C ALA A 145 -10.46 -13.10 -9.34
N SER A 146 -9.25 -13.02 -8.82
CA SER A 146 -8.96 -13.26 -7.41
C SER A 146 -9.24 -12.05 -6.53
N GLN A 147 -9.06 -10.84 -7.06
CA GLN A 147 -9.19 -9.58 -6.33
C GLN A 147 -9.60 -8.44 -7.27
N GLY A 148 -10.24 -7.42 -6.71
CA GLY A 148 -10.51 -6.19 -7.44
C GLY A 148 -10.61 -4.97 -6.54
N ALA A 149 -10.32 -3.80 -7.10
CA ALA A 149 -10.39 -2.52 -6.41
C ALA A 149 -10.92 -1.43 -7.37
N ILE A 150 -11.70 -0.50 -6.83
CA ILE A 150 -12.11 0.72 -7.52
C ILE A 150 -11.62 1.90 -6.70
N TYR A 151 -10.91 2.81 -7.37
CA TYR A 151 -10.44 4.07 -6.84
C TYR A 151 -11.23 5.22 -7.49
N ILE A 152 -11.54 6.27 -6.73
CA ILE A 152 -12.23 7.46 -7.24
C ILE A 152 -11.33 8.68 -7.20
N THR A 153 -11.50 9.59 -8.15
CA THR A 153 -10.70 10.82 -8.22
C THR A 153 -11.08 11.80 -7.10
N GLU A 154 -10.07 12.32 -6.41
CA GLU A 154 -10.21 13.35 -5.39
C GLU A 154 -9.19 14.47 -5.63
N LYS A 155 -9.43 15.63 -5.00
CA LYS A 155 -8.43 16.69 -4.89
C LYS A 155 -8.03 16.84 -3.44
N LYS A 156 -6.74 16.69 -3.16
CA LYS A 156 -6.14 16.87 -1.83
C LYS A 156 -4.87 17.71 -1.99
N ASP A 157 -4.73 18.76 -1.18
CA ASP A 157 -3.55 19.63 -1.17
C ASP A 157 -3.12 20.14 -2.56
N ASN A 158 -4.10 20.57 -3.38
CA ASN A 158 -3.92 20.99 -4.79
C ASN A 158 -3.40 19.91 -5.77
N LYS A 159 -3.35 18.65 -5.35
CA LYS A 159 -2.99 17.52 -6.20
C LYS A 159 -4.23 16.71 -6.59
N ASN A 160 -4.17 16.11 -7.78
CA ASN A 160 -5.16 15.13 -8.20
C ASN A 160 -4.70 13.76 -7.72
N ILE A 161 -5.54 13.10 -6.94
CA ILE A 161 -5.30 11.76 -6.41
C ILE A 161 -6.45 10.83 -6.78
N ILE A 162 -6.20 9.54 -6.70
CA ILE A 162 -7.25 8.52 -6.67
C ILE A 162 -7.23 7.84 -5.30
N SER A 163 -8.38 7.68 -4.67
CA SER A 163 -8.54 7.09 -3.34
C SER A 163 -9.41 5.84 -3.42
N LEU A 164 -9.07 4.80 -2.68
CA LEU A 164 -9.82 3.55 -2.67
C LEU A 164 -11.27 3.79 -2.24
N PHE A 165 -12.21 3.33 -3.06
CA PHE A 165 -13.64 3.51 -2.85
C PHE A 165 -14.35 2.20 -2.52
N ALA A 166 -14.05 1.14 -3.28
CA ALA A 166 -14.65 -0.18 -3.13
C ALA A 166 -13.63 -1.27 -3.46
N ALA A 167 -13.79 -2.44 -2.87
CA ALA A 167 -12.87 -3.56 -3.12
C ALA A 167 -13.57 -4.91 -3.01
N TYR A 168 -13.01 -5.91 -3.68
CA TYR A 168 -13.42 -7.31 -3.64
C TYR A 168 -12.22 -8.18 -3.28
N ALA A 169 -12.38 -9.02 -2.25
CA ALA A 169 -11.33 -9.91 -1.73
C ALA A 169 -9.98 -9.22 -1.43
N PHE A 170 -10.03 -7.92 -1.15
CA PHE A 170 -8.89 -7.08 -0.82
C PHE A 170 -9.04 -6.58 0.62
N VAL A 171 -8.18 -7.07 1.51
CA VAL A 171 -8.24 -6.76 2.93
C VAL A 171 -7.23 -5.66 3.24
N LEU A 172 -7.73 -4.53 3.71
CA LEU A 172 -6.93 -3.45 4.27
C LEU A 172 -7.17 -3.35 5.77
N PRO A 173 -6.15 -3.03 6.57
CA PRO A 173 -6.35 -2.58 7.94
C PRO A 173 -7.26 -1.35 7.96
N GLU A 174 -8.22 -1.27 8.90
CA GLU A 174 -9.18 -0.15 8.99
C GLU A 174 -8.50 1.23 9.14
N SER A 175 -7.25 1.26 9.62
CA SER A 175 -6.46 2.49 9.79
C SER A 175 -5.74 2.96 8.53
N GLN A 176 -5.75 2.19 7.43
CA GLN A 176 -4.98 2.50 6.23
C GLN A 176 -5.89 3.07 5.15
N THR A 177 -5.56 4.29 4.70
CA THR A 177 -6.17 4.88 3.50
C THR A 177 -5.24 4.59 2.33
N VAL A 178 -5.77 4.00 1.26
CA VAL A 178 -5.00 3.74 0.04
C VAL A 178 -5.35 4.82 -0.97
N SER A 179 -4.36 5.63 -1.33
CA SER A 179 -4.48 6.66 -2.34
C SER A 179 -3.20 6.82 -3.13
N TYR A 180 -3.31 7.21 -4.40
CA TYR A 180 -2.18 7.44 -5.29
C TYR A 180 -2.32 8.78 -6.00
N GLU A 181 -1.24 9.53 -6.13
CA GLU A 181 -1.19 10.71 -7.01
C GLU A 181 -1.28 10.30 -8.49
N PHE A 182 -1.75 11.20 -9.34
CA PHE A 182 -1.76 10.93 -10.79
C PHE A 182 -0.31 10.76 -11.29
N GLY A 183 -0.03 9.60 -11.90
CA GLY A 183 1.29 9.16 -12.33
C GLY A 183 2.06 8.32 -11.30
N GLU A 184 1.53 8.13 -10.10
CA GLU A 184 2.12 7.28 -9.07
C GLU A 184 1.61 5.84 -9.19
N GLY A 185 2.53 4.88 -9.30
CA GLY A 185 2.18 3.47 -9.48
C GLY A 185 1.38 3.20 -10.76
N LEU A 186 0.89 1.96 -10.90
CA LEU A 186 0.10 1.58 -12.07
C LEU A 186 -1.27 2.27 -12.07
N ALA A 187 -1.98 2.26 -10.93
CA ALA A 187 -3.26 2.93 -10.75
C ALA A 187 -3.20 4.41 -11.13
N GLY A 188 -2.23 5.14 -10.55
CA GLY A 188 -2.05 6.56 -10.82
C GLY A 188 -1.58 6.81 -12.25
N GLN A 189 -0.81 5.91 -12.85
CA GLN A 189 -0.46 6.04 -14.26
C GLN A 189 -1.67 5.89 -15.17
N VAL A 190 -2.57 4.94 -14.90
CA VAL A 190 -3.84 4.82 -15.65
C VAL A 190 -4.70 6.07 -15.44
N ALA A 191 -4.72 6.64 -14.24
CA ALA A 191 -5.40 7.92 -13.99
C ALA A 191 -4.80 9.06 -14.83
N LYS A 192 -3.47 9.09 -14.98
CA LYS A 192 -2.75 10.12 -15.75
C LYS A 192 -2.90 9.96 -17.25
N GLU A 193 -2.72 8.75 -17.77
CA GLU A 193 -2.75 8.47 -19.22
C GLU A 193 -4.16 8.22 -19.76
N GLN A 194 -5.13 7.89 -18.89
CA GLN A 194 -6.50 7.53 -19.26
C GLN A 194 -6.56 6.40 -20.27
N LYS A 195 -5.66 5.41 -20.13
CA LYS A 195 -5.54 4.26 -21.01
C LYS A 195 -5.52 2.98 -20.19
N MET A 196 -6.25 1.96 -20.68
CA MET A 196 -6.23 0.64 -20.08
C MET A 196 -4.82 0.03 -20.17
N ILE A 197 -4.41 -0.62 -19.09
CA ILE A 197 -3.20 -1.43 -19.00
C ILE A 197 -3.62 -2.86 -18.70
N ASN A 198 -3.22 -3.81 -19.54
CA ASN A 198 -3.35 -5.24 -19.31
C ASN A 198 -1.94 -5.83 -19.21
N ILE A 199 -1.60 -6.38 -18.05
CA ILE A 199 -0.28 -6.91 -17.74
C ILE A 199 -0.39 -8.43 -17.53
N SER A 200 0.48 -9.15 -18.23
CA SER A 200 0.82 -10.55 -17.94
C SER A 200 2.16 -10.64 -17.21
N ASP A 201 2.35 -11.70 -16.44
CA ASP A 201 3.56 -12.00 -15.67
C ASP A 201 3.90 -10.91 -14.65
N ILE A 202 2.96 -10.65 -13.75
CA ILE A 202 3.20 -9.75 -12.62
C ILE A 202 4.38 -10.29 -11.78
N PRO A 203 5.37 -9.46 -11.41
CA PRO A 203 6.45 -9.87 -10.53
C PRO A 203 5.94 -10.42 -9.18
N GLU A 204 6.64 -11.42 -8.64
CA GLU A 204 6.32 -11.95 -7.32
C GLU A 204 6.35 -10.85 -6.24
N GLY A 205 5.37 -10.89 -5.34
CA GLY A 205 5.25 -9.93 -4.25
C GLY A 205 4.65 -8.57 -4.62
N TYR A 206 4.21 -8.37 -5.86
CA TYR A 206 3.51 -7.15 -6.27
C TYR A 206 2.07 -7.07 -5.72
N ILE A 207 1.30 -8.16 -5.86
CA ILE A 207 -0.02 -8.34 -5.26
C ILE A 207 0.00 -9.62 -4.45
N LYS A 208 -0.49 -9.55 -3.22
CA LYS A 208 -0.65 -10.71 -2.35
C LYS A 208 -2.12 -11.02 -2.14
N ILE A 209 -2.49 -12.25 -2.47
CA ILE A 209 -3.79 -12.81 -2.16
C ILE A 209 -3.65 -13.60 -0.86
N LEU A 210 -4.42 -13.19 0.14
CA LEU A 210 -4.47 -13.85 1.44
C LEU A 210 -5.71 -14.75 1.48
N SER A 211 -5.52 -16.02 1.82
CA SER A 211 -6.60 -16.95 2.14
C SER A 211 -6.34 -17.60 3.49
N GLY A 212 -7.39 -18.15 4.11
CA GLY A 212 -7.24 -18.96 5.32
C GLY A 212 -6.40 -20.23 5.12
N LEU A 213 -6.09 -20.60 3.87
CA LEU A 213 -5.33 -21.78 3.50
C LEU A 213 -3.89 -21.46 3.04
N GLY A 214 -3.54 -20.18 2.87
CA GLY A 214 -2.21 -19.78 2.38
C GLY A 214 -2.22 -18.47 1.59
N GLU A 215 -1.05 -18.08 1.08
CA GLU A 215 -0.84 -16.90 0.22
C GLU A 215 -0.47 -17.31 -1.21
N SER A 216 -0.93 -16.54 -2.19
CA SER A 216 -0.58 -16.72 -3.62
C SER A 216 -0.48 -15.38 -4.34
N ASN A 217 0.20 -15.35 -5.49
CA ASN A 217 0.37 -14.17 -6.34
C ASN A 217 -0.43 -14.35 -7.64
N PRO A 218 -1.27 -13.38 -8.05
CA PRO A 218 -1.92 -13.43 -9.36
C PRO A 218 -0.89 -13.23 -10.48
N ALA A 219 -1.17 -13.78 -11.66
CA ALA A 219 -0.28 -13.70 -12.82
C ALA A 219 -0.68 -12.58 -13.79
N HIS A 220 -1.92 -12.08 -13.71
CA HIS A 220 -2.49 -11.12 -14.65
C HIS A 220 -3.23 -9.98 -13.93
N LEU A 221 -3.13 -8.77 -14.48
CA LEU A 221 -3.76 -7.56 -13.93
C LEU A 221 -4.27 -6.67 -15.06
N ILE A 222 -5.56 -6.33 -15.01
CA ILE A 222 -6.14 -5.25 -15.79
C ILE A 222 -6.31 -4.03 -14.90
N LEU A 223 -5.89 -2.88 -15.41
CA LEU A 223 -6.21 -1.57 -14.89
C LEU A 223 -6.99 -0.80 -15.94
N CYS A 224 -8.21 -0.38 -15.60
CA CYS A 224 -9.10 0.31 -16.53
C CYS A 224 -9.52 1.68 -15.99
N PRO A 225 -9.36 2.77 -16.77
CA PRO A 225 -9.90 4.07 -16.36
C PRO A 225 -11.44 4.04 -16.41
N ILE A 226 -12.08 4.64 -15.40
CA ILE A 226 -13.52 4.85 -15.36
C ILE A 226 -13.81 6.24 -15.91
N MET A 227 -14.34 6.30 -17.14
CA MET A 227 -14.52 7.55 -17.89
C MET A 227 -16.00 7.93 -17.99
N LYS A 228 -16.28 9.24 -17.91
CA LYS A 228 -17.59 9.82 -18.23
C LYS A 228 -17.40 11.16 -18.92
N ASP A 229 -17.99 11.36 -20.10
CA ASP A 229 -17.93 12.63 -20.84
C ASP A 229 -16.50 13.20 -20.97
N LYS A 230 -15.51 12.33 -21.24
CA LYS A 230 -14.05 12.64 -21.29
C LYS A 230 -13.42 13.07 -19.96
N LYS A 231 -14.15 13.00 -18.85
CA LYS A 231 -13.66 13.20 -17.49
C LYS A 231 -13.34 11.84 -16.86
N LEU A 232 -12.18 11.75 -16.22
CA LEU A 232 -11.84 10.61 -15.37
C LEU A 232 -12.64 10.69 -14.08
N ILE A 233 -13.37 9.62 -13.76
CA ILE A 233 -14.12 9.46 -12.51
C ILE A 233 -13.32 8.63 -11.51
N GLY A 234 -12.52 7.69 -11.99
CA GLY A 234 -11.77 6.75 -11.16
C GLY A 234 -10.94 5.77 -11.99
N VAL A 235 -10.37 4.79 -11.31
CA VAL A 235 -9.63 3.67 -11.92
C VAL A 235 -10.09 2.39 -11.25
N ALA A 236 -10.29 1.34 -12.04
CA ALA A 236 -10.52 -0.01 -11.54
C ALA A 236 -9.29 -0.88 -11.79
N GLU A 237 -8.98 -1.75 -10.84
CA GLU A 237 -7.95 -2.78 -10.97
C GLU A 237 -8.54 -4.15 -10.68
N ILE A 238 -8.20 -5.15 -11.50
CA ILE A 238 -8.72 -6.51 -11.42
C ILE A 238 -7.56 -7.48 -11.64
N ALA A 239 -7.26 -8.28 -10.61
CA ALA A 239 -6.18 -9.25 -10.64
C ALA A 239 -6.74 -10.68 -10.79
N SER A 240 -6.14 -11.47 -11.67
CA SER A 240 -6.56 -12.84 -11.95
C SER A 240 -5.35 -13.79 -12.04
N PHE A 241 -5.61 -15.07 -11.78
CA PHE A 241 -4.66 -16.14 -12.07
C PHE A 241 -4.65 -16.51 -13.55
N LYS A 242 -5.71 -16.16 -14.30
CA LYS A 242 -5.87 -16.45 -15.73
C LYS A 242 -5.68 -15.21 -16.58
N ALA A 243 -5.27 -15.42 -17.83
CA ALA A 243 -5.09 -14.34 -18.79
C ALA A 243 -6.43 -13.71 -19.17
N PHE A 244 -6.42 -12.39 -19.39
CA PHE A 244 -7.56 -11.68 -19.93
C PHE A 244 -7.51 -11.64 -21.46
N ASN A 245 -8.63 -11.93 -22.10
CA ASN A 245 -8.80 -11.80 -23.55
C ASN A 245 -9.46 -10.44 -23.91
N LYS A 246 -9.69 -10.19 -25.20
CA LYS A 246 -10.30 -8.93 -25.67
C LYS A 246 -11.74 -8.74 -25.18
N SER A 247 -12.51 -9.81 -25.10
CA SER A 247 -13.89 -9.82 -24.59
C SER A 247 -13.93 -9.42 -23.12
N HIS A 248 -12.96 -9.89 -22.33
CA HIS A 248 -12.78 -9.51 -20.92
C HIS A 248 -12.44 -8.02 -20.79
N GLU A 249 -11.52 -7.51 -21.61
CA GLU A 249 -11.20 -6.06 -21.64
C GLU A 249 -12.45 -5.23 -21.95
N LEU A 250 -13.22 -5.63 -22.97
CA LEU A 250 -14.43 -4.94 -23.40
C LEU A 250 -15.54 -4.99 -22.34
N LEU A 251 -15.75 -6.16 -21.72
CA LEU A 251 -16.71 -6.33 -20.63
C LEU A 251 -16.36 -5.42 -19.46
N VAL A 252 -15.09 -5.37 -19.04
CA VAL A 252 -14.62 -4.49 -17.96
C VAL A 252 -14.90 -3.03 -18.30
N GLU A 253 -14.48 -2.58 -19.50
CA GLU A 253 -14.68 -1.20 -19.94
C GLU A 253 -16.17 -0.80 -19.95
N LYS A 254 -17.01 -1.58 -20.64
CA LYS A 254 -18.44 -1.30 -20.75
C LYS A 254 -19.14 -1.37 -19.39
N SER A 255 -18.76 -2.30 -18.52
CA SER A 255 -19.37 -2.44 -17.18
C SER A 255 -19.02 -1.27 -16.27
N LEU A 256 -17.78 -0.78 -16.31
CA LEU A 256 -17.34 0.38 -15.55
C LEU A 256 -18.03 1.67 -16.03
N ALA A 257 -18.32 1.78 -17.33
CA ALA A 257 -19.08 2.90 -17.87
C ALA A 257 -20.51 2.98 -17.30
N LEU A 258 -21.13 1.84 -16.96
CA LEU A 258 -22.44 1.84 -16.27
C LEU A 258 -22.35 2.49 -14.89
N LEU A 259 -21.27 2.21 -14.16
CA LEU A 259 -21.03 2.72 -12.81
C LEU A 259 -20.64 4.20 -12.80
N ALA A 260 -19.95 4.68 -13.85
CA ALA A 260 -19.44 6.05 -13.94
C ALA A 260 -20.52 7.12 -13.73
N ASN A 261 -21.75 6.86 -14.18
CA ASN A 261 -22.90 7.76 -14.02
C ASN A 261 -23.31 7.97 -12.56
N ASP A 262 -23.26 6.91 -11.76
CA ASP A 262 -23.66 6.92 -10.36
C ASP A 262 -22.56 7.52 -9.47
N LEU A 263 -21.30 7.21 -9.78
CA LEU A 263 -20.14 7.76 -9.07
C LEU A 263 -19.98 9.27 -9.27
N ASP A 264 -20.17 9.77 -10.49
CA ASP A 264 -20.07 11.20 -10.78
C ASP A 264 -21.12 12.02 -10.00
N LYS A 265 -22.33 11.46 -9.80
CA LYS A 265 -23.37 12.08 -8.96
C LYS A 265 -22.98 12.10 -7.48
N GLY A 266 -22.36 11.01 -6.99
CA GLY A 266 -21.87 10.91 -5.61
C GLY A 266 -20.82 11.97 -5.30
N GLN A 267 -19.81 12.10 -6.18
CA GLN A 267 -18.75 13.11 -6.04
C GLN A 267 -19.28 14.55 -6.02
N GLN A 268 -20.37 14.83 -6.74
CA GLN A 268 -20.99 16.16 -6.75
C GLN A 268 -21.80 16.48 -5.50
N LYS A 269 -22.36 15.46 -4.82
CA LYS A 269 -23.09 15.65 -3.55
C LYS A 269 -22.13 15.91 -2.39
N GLU A 270 -21.08 15.11 -2.26
CA GLU A 270 -20.09 15.28 -1.18
C GLU A 270 -19.34 16.62 -1.26
N LYS A 271 -19.15 17.17 -2.47
CA LYS A 271 -18.59 18.52 -2.67
C LYS A 271 -19.52 19.67 -2.29
N LYS A 272 -20.83 19.43 -2.16
CA LYS A 272 -21.81 20.44 -1.74
C LYS A 272 -22.06 20.44 -0.23
N GLU A 273 -21.69 19.36 0.45
CA GLU A 273 -21.86 19.17 1.89
C GLU A 273 -20.58 19.50 2.69
N LYS A 274 -19.46 19.79 2.02
CA LYS A 274 -18.21 20.32 2.57
C LYS A 274 -18.04 21.79 2.19
#